data_AF-A0AAE3KSU3-F1
#
_entry.id   AF-A0AAE3KSU3-F1
#
_cell.length_a   1.000
_cell.length_b   1.000
_cell.length_c   1.000
_cell.angle_alpha   90.00
_cell.angle_beta   90.00
_cell.angle_gamma   90.00
#
_symmetry.space_group_name_H-M   'P 1'
#
loop_
_entity.id
_entity.type
_entity.pdbx_description
1 polymer ?
#
loop_
_entity_poly.entity_id
_entity_poly.type
_entity_poly.pdbx_seq_one_letter_code
_entity_poly.pdbx_strand_id
1 'polypeptide(L)'
;MRYLTLKINPTTELSIDNSIWGKETIKLNGAIVSEKTSIWGSEHCFEVLEDSKEVTYKVIIKMGIDIRVTYLITRDGQEILNDEKESQKGIRVKSWVKSVGIVIWIFAMLATLRNGGSVVLPLALLPILLSFGNTATLVRNIDLTTSKSI
;
A
#
# COMPACT_ATOMS: atom_id res chain seq x y z
N MET A 1 -0.77 -12.90 -8.16
CA MET A 1 -1.69 -12.61 -7.04
C MET A 1 -2.46 -11.35 -7.38
N ARG A 2 -3.76 -11.30 -7.08
CA ARG A 2 -4.58 -10.13 -7.35
C ARG A 2 -4.50 -9.13 -6.19
N TYR A 3 -4.27 -7.87 -6.49
CA TYR A 3 -4.11 -6.82 -5.49
C TYR A 3 -5.30 -5.86 -5.42
N LEU A 4 -5.87 -5.50 -6.58
CA LEU A 4 -6.99 -4.58 -6.66
C LEU A 4 -7.97 -5.07 -7.73
N THR A 5 -9.25 -5.04 -7.38
CA THR A 5 -10.34 -5.00 -8.36
C THR A 5 -11.13 -3.71 -8.11
N LEU A 6 -11.23 -2.90 -9.16
CA LEU A 6 -11.93 -1.64 -9.17
C LEU A 6 -13.05 -1.71 -10.20
N LYS A 7 -14.29 -1.58 -9.74
CA LYS A 7 -15.44 -1.40 -10.63
C LYS A 7 -15.63 0.08 -10.91
N ILE A 8 -15.36 0.50 -12.13
CA ILE A 8 -15.42 1.91 -12.55
C ILE A 8 -16.84 2.27 -12.97
N ASN A 9 -17.48 1.39 -13.72
CA ASN A 9 -18.88 1.48 -14.12
C ASN A 9 -19.47 0.03 -14.10
N PRO A 10 -20.76 -0.17 -14.41
CA PRO A 10 -21.35 -1.51 -14.43
C PRO A 10 -20.75 -2.49 -15.45
N THR A 11 -20.03 -1.99 -16.46
CA THR A 11 -19.53 -2.74 -17.63
C THR A 11 -18.00 -2.78 -17.74
N THR A 12 -17.29 -2.06 -16.88
CA THR A 12 -15.86 -1.79 -16.90
C THR A 12 -15.29 -2.06 -15.52
N GLU A 13 -14.55 -3.16 -15.44
CA GLU A 13 -13.77 -3.58 -14.30
C GLU A 13 -12.28 -3.48 -14.63
N LEU A 14 -11.54 -2.75 -13.79
CA LEU A 14 -10.08 -2.71 -13.84
C LEU A 14 -9.52 -3.56 -12.71
N SER A 15 -8.60 -4.46 -13.05
CA SER A 15 -7.90 -5.28 -12.05
C SER A 15 -6.39 -5.17 -12.20
N ILE A 16 -5.71 -5.21 -11.06
CA ILE A 16 -4.26 -5.16 -10.94
C ILE A 16 -3.81 -6.46 -10.30
N ASP A 17 -3.01 -7.22 -11.04
CA ASP A 17 -2.34 -8.42 -10.57
C ASP A 17 -0.84 -8.14 -10.46
N ASN A 18 -0.18 -8.71 -9.44
CA ASN A 18 1.28 -8.74 -9.35
C ASN A 18 1.75 -10.18 -9.14
N SER A 19 2.82 -10.56 -9.83
CA SER A 19 3.51 -11.84 -9.58
C SER A 19 4.48 -11.71 -8.41
N ILE A 20 4.90 -12.86 -7.88
CA ILE A 20 5.91 -12.89 -6.79
C ILE A 20 7.27 -12.30 -7.24
N TRP A 21 7.48 -12.18 -8.55
CA TRP A 21 8.69 -11.65 -9.18
C TRP A 21 8.56 -10.16 -9.56
N GLY A 22 7.49 -9.48 -9.17
CA GLY A 22 7.29 -8.05 -9.46
C GLY A 22 6.74 -7.76 -10.85
N LYS A 23 6.24 -8.77 -11.58
CA LYS A 23 5.47 -8.56 -12.82
C LYS A 23 4.08 -8.01 -12.48
N GLU A 24 3.90 -6.71 -12.70
CA GLU A 24 2.65 -5.97 -12.61
C GLU A 24 1.85 -6.15 -13.91
N THR A 25 0.58 -6.53 -13.80
CA THR A 25 -0.32 -6.82 -14.91
C THR A 25 -1.64 -6.09 -14.68
N ILE A 26 -2.00 -5.22 -15.62
CA ILE A 26 -3.26 -4.50 -15.60
C ILE A 26 -4.21 -5.16 -16.60
N LYS A 27 -5.41 -5.46 -16.12
CA LYS A 27 -6.49 -6.01 -16.92
C LYS A 27 -7.70 -5.10 -16.88
N LEU A 28 -8.29 -4.88 -18.05
CA LEU A 28 -9.59 -4.22 -18.19
C LEU A 28 -10.58 -5.26 -18.72
N ASN A 29 -11.68 -5.48 -18.00
CA ASN A 29 -12.69 -6.50 -18.34
C ASN A 29 -12.07 -7.89 -18.57
N GLY A 30 -11.02 -8.21 -17.80
CA GLY A 30 -10.27 -9.46 -17.91
C GLY A 30 -9.20 -9.50 -19.01
N ALA A 31 -9.22 -8.56 -19.97
CA ALA A 31 -8.21 -8.47 -21.02
C ALA A 31 -6.96 -7.72 -20.53
N ILE A 32 -5.77 -8.24 -20.84
CA ILE A 32 -4.51 -7.61 -20.45
C ILE A 32 -4.28 -6.37 -21.31
N VAL A 33 -4.21 -5.20 -20.66
CA VAL A 33 -4.00 -3.90 -21.32
C VAL A 33 -2.60 -3.35 -21.08
N SER A 34 -1.91 -3.82 -20.03
CA SER A 34 -0.52 -3.42 -19.78
C SER A 34 0.19 -4.44 -18.88
N GLU A 35 1.47 -4.68 -19.15
CA GLU A 35 2.34 -5.49 -18.31
C GLU A 35 3.71 -4.84 -18.17
N LYS A 36 4.21 -4.75 -16.93
CA LYS A 36 5.55 -4.25 -16.63
C LYS A 36 6.15 -5.03 -15.48
N THR A 37 7.47 -5.12 -15.42
CA THR A 37 8.15 -5.72 -14.28
C THR A 37 8.86 -4.61 -13.51
N SER A 38 8.58 -4.48 -12.22
CA SER A 38 9.19 -3.48 -11.37
C SER A 38 9.36 -3.98 -9.93
N ILE A 39 10.38 -3.45 -9.26
CA ILE A 39 10.65 -3.68 -7.83
C ILE A 39 10.02 -2.58 -6.98
N TRP A 40 10.00 -1.33 -7.46
CA TRP A 40 9.57 -0.15 -6.69
C TRP A 40 8.20 0.40 -7.11
N GLY A 41 7.55 -0.26 -8.07
CA GLY A 41 6.34 0.21 -8.73
C GLY A 41 6.60 0.77 -10.13
N SER A 42 5.55 0.93 -10.93
CA SER A 42 5.66 1.46 -12.28
C SER A 42 4.45 2.29 -12.68
N GLU A 43 4.62 3.07 -13.75
CA GLU A 43 3.53 3.79 -14.41
C GLU A 43 3.08 3.01 -15.65
N HIS A 44 1.78 2.77 -15.74
CA HIS A 44 1.13 2.17 -16.90
C HIS A 44 0.17 3.19 -17.52
N CYS A 45 0.35 3.48 -18.80
CA CYS A 45 -0.52 4.33 -19.59
C CYS A 45 -1.04 3.52 -20.78
N PHE A 46 -2.34 3.55 -20.99
CA PHE A 46 -2.98 2.85 -22.10
C PHE A 46 -4.29 3.54 -22.47
N GLU A 47 -4.69 3.40 -23.72
CA GLU A 47 -5.91 3.99 -24.28
C GLU A 47 -6.88 2.87 -24.61
N VAL A 48 -8.17 3.10 -24.31
CA VAL A 48 -9.23 2.13 -24.56
C VAL A 48 -10.44 2.85 -25.15
N LEU A 49 -11.08 2.21 -26.11
CA LEU A 49 -12.34 2.66 -26.67
C LEU A 49 -13.50 2.20 -25.76
N GLU A 50 -14.11 3.14 -25.05
CA GLU A 50 -15.29 2.93 -24.20
C GLU A 50 -16.47 3.72 -24.76
N ASP A 51 -17.62 3.08 -25.00
CA ASP A 51 -18.82 3.74 -25.53
C ASP A 51 -18.57 4.60 -26.79
N SER A 52 -17.68 4.14 -27.68
CA SER A 52 -17.22 4.86 -28.88
C SER A 52 -16.43 6.15 -28.63
N LYS A 53 -15.96 6.36 -27.40
CA LYS A 53 -15.03 7.42 -27.01
C LYS A 53 -13.68 6.80 -26.66
N GLU A 54 -12.60 7.40 -27.15
CA GLU A 54 -11.26 7.05 -26.70
C GLU A 54 -11.03 7.63 -25.30
N VAL A 55 -10.64 6.77 -24.37
CA VAL A 55 -10.43 7.08 -22.96
C VAL A 55 -9.00 6.71 -22.60
N THR A 56 -8.30 7.64 -21.97
CA THR A 56 -6.92 7.43 -21.53
C THR A 56 -6.89 7.03 -20.06
N TYR A 57 -6.29 5.88 -19.78
CA TYR A 57 -6.05 5.41 -18.42
C TYR A 57 -4.59 5.57 -18.03
N LYS A 58 -4.37 6.04 -16.80
CA LYS A 58 -3.06 6.08 -16.17
C LYS A 58 -3.14 5.43 -14.80
N VAL A 59 -2.35 4.38 -14.61
CA VAL A 59 -2.25 3.62 -13.37
C VAL A 59 -0.82 3.72 -12.87
N ILE A 60 -0.64 4.33 -11.72
CA ILE A 60 0.65 4.44 -11.05
C ILE A 60 0.62 3.52 -9.84
N ILE A 61 1.54 2.57 -9.84
CA ILE A 61 1.79 1.65 -8.72
C ILE A 61 3.07 2.13 -8.06
N LYS A 62 3.08 2.24 -6.73
CA LYS A 62 4.28 2.61 -5.96
C LYS A 62 4.42 1.71 -4.75
N MET A 63 5.66 1.37 -4.41
CA MET A 63 5.99 0.73 -3.14
C MET A 63 6.47 1.80 -2.14
N GLY A 64 5.74 1.95 -1.04
CA GLY A 64 6.09 2.81 0.08
C GLY A 64 7.20 2.22 0.94
N ILE A 65 7.80 3.07 1.78
CA ILE A 65 8.90 2.71 2.71
C ILE A 65 8.43 1.68 3.75
N ASP A 66 7.12 1.63 4.03
CA ASP A 66 6.47 0.66 4.91
C ASP A 66 6.09 -0.66 4.20
N ILE A 67 6.63 -0.92 2.99
CA ILE A 67 6.35 -2.09 2.15
C ILE A 67 4.88 -2.13 1.69
N ARG A 68 4.13 -1.03 1.88
CA ARG A 68 2.77 -0.89 1.38
C ARG A 68 2.78 -0.53 -0.10
N VAL A 69 2.00 -1.23 -0.89
CA VAL A 69 1.76 -0.85 -2.29
C VAL A 69 0.60 0.16 -2.32
N THR A 70 0.83 1.30 -2.96
CA THR A 70 -0.18 2.33 -3.21
C THR A 70 -0.49 2.44 -4.69
N TYR A 71 -1.73 2.87 -4.98
CA TYR A 71 -2.26 2.98 -6.32
C TYR A 71 -2.84 4.37 -6.55
N LEU A 72 -2.50 4.97 -7.68
CA LEU A 72 -3.18 6.13 -8.24
C LEU A 72 -3.72 5.76 -9.61
N ILE A 73 -5.03 5.82 -9.78
CA ILE A 73 -5.72 5.51 -11.02
C ILE A 73 -6.45 6.76 -11.49
N THR A 74 -6.12 7.19 -12.70
CA THR A 74 -6.79 8.30 -13.38
C THR A 74 -7.37 7.86 -14.72
N ARG A 75 -8.49 8.48 -15.10
CA ARG A 75 -9.20 8.29 -16.37
C ARG A 75 -9.47 9.65 -16.98
N ASP A 76 -9.01 9.88 -18.21
CA ASP A 76 -9.04 11.20 -18.87
C ASP A 76 -8.48 12.33 -17.96
N GLY A 77 -7.46 12.02 -17.16
CA GLY A 77 -6.87 12.95 -16.19
C GLY A 77 -7.65 13.13 -14.88
N GLN A 78 -8.86 12.58 -14.77
CA GLN A 78 -9.65 12.60 -13.53
C GLN A 78 -9.23 11.47 -12.58
N GLU A 79 -8.96 11.81 -11.33
CA GLU A 79 -8.64 10.84 -10.27
C GLU A 79 -9.87 9.99 -9.93
N ILE A 80 -9.78 8.68 -10.16
CA ILE A 80 -10.82 7.71 -9.81
C ILE A 80 -10.51 7.06 -8.47
N LEU A 81 -9.25 6.70 -8.26
CA LEU A 81 -8.79 6.09 -7.02
C LEU A 81 -7.42 6.63 -6.65
N ASN A 82 -7.29 7.06 -5.40
CA ASN A 82 -6.02 7.47 -4.82
C ASN A 82 -5.90 6.93 -3.40
N ASP A 83 -5.21 5.80 -3.28
CA ASP A 83 -5.01 5.12 -2.02
C ASP A 83 -4.04 5.90 -1.08
N GLU A 84 -3.18 6.73 -1.65
CA GLU A 84 -2.23 7.55 -0.87
C GLU A 84 -2.96 8.61 -0.03
N LYS A 85 -3.95 9.30 -0.63
CA LYS A 85 -4.77 10.30 0.07
C LYS A 85 -5.72 9.69 1.10
N GLU A 86 -6.27 8.52 0.81
CA GLU A 86 -7.12 7.80 1.75
C GLU A 86 -6.33 7.28 2.96
N SER A 87 -5.08 6.84 2.73
CA SER A 87 -4.15 6.45 3.79
C SER A 87 -3.75 7.62 4.70
N GLN A 88 -3.67 8.87 4.21
CA GLN A 88 -3.35 10.03 5.06
C GLN A 88 -4.48 10.45 6.01
N LYS A 89 -5.75 10.10 5.75
CA LYS A 89 -6.82 10.26 6.75
C LYS A 89 -6.70 9.26 7.91
N GLY A 90 -5.94 8.18 7.73
CA GLY A 90 -5.72 7.12 8.72
C GLY A 90 -4.38 7.18 9.45
N ILE A 91 -3.41 7.96 8.98
CA ILE A 91 -2.11 8.10 9.66
C ILE A 91 -2.23 9.18 10.75
N ARG A 92 -2.94 8.79 11.81
CA ARG A 92 -2.67 9.27 13.15
C ARG A 92 -1.23 8.85 13.48
N VAL A 93 -0.34 9.83 13.52
CA VAL A 93 1.08 9.73 13.89
C VAL A 93 1.26 8.78 15.09
N LYS A 94 1.55 7.49 14.84
CA LYS A 94 1.71 6.50 15.93
C LYS A 94 2.82 5.47 15.69
N SER A 95 3.61 5.57 14.62
CA SER A 95 4.69 4.61 14.33
C SER A 95 6.11 5.15 14.34
N TRP A 96 6.35 6.46 14.57
CA TRP A 96 7.73 6.96 14.67
C TRP A 96 8.31 6.87 16.10
N VAL A 97 7.45 6.89 17.12
CA VAL A 97 7.88 6.74 18.53
C VAL A 97 8.40 5.32 18.84
N LYS A 98 8.08 4.33 18.00
CA LYS A 98 8.41 2.92 18.22
C LYS A 98 9.88 2.60 17.95
N SER A 99 10.43 3.08 16.83
CA SER A 99 11.84 2.85 16.49
C SER A 99 12.79 3.66 17.37
N VAL A 100 12.41 4.88 17.75
CA VAL A 100 13.20 5.70 18.68
C VAL A 100 13.26 5.05 20.06
N GLY A 101 12.14 4.50 20.56
CA GLY A 101 12.10 3.80 21.85
C GLY A 101 13.03 2.58 21.92
N ILE A 102 13.07 1.77 20.86
CA ILE A 102 13.95 0.58 20.80
C ILE A 102 15.43 0.99 20.78
N VAL A 103 15.80 2.02 20.01
CA VAL A 103 17.18 2.51 19.95
C VAL A 103 17.62 3.11 21.30
N ILE A 104 16.76 3.91 21.94
CA ILE A 104 17.02 4.46 23.29
C ILE A 104 17.21 3.32 24.30
N TRP A 105 16.40 2.27 24.23
CA TRP A 105 16.49 1.13 25.15
C TRP A 105 17.78 0.32 24.94
N ILE A 106 18.18 0.06 23.69
CA ILE A 106 19.47 -0.59 23.37
C ILE A 106 20.63 0.25 23.90
N PHE A 107 20.57 1.58 23.72
CA PHE A 107 21.60 2.49 24.22
C PHE A 107 21.68 2.49 25.76
N ALA A 108 20.54 2.50 26.45
CA ALA A 108 20.48 2.39 27.91
C ALA A 108 21.03 1.04 28.42
N MET A 109 20.76 -0.05 27.71
CA MET A 109 21.30 -1.38 28.02
C MET A 109 22.83 -1.42 27.87
N LEU A 110 23.37 -0.82 26.80
CA LEU A 110 24.81 -0.70 26.59
C LEU A 110 25.49 0.20 27.62
N ALA A 111 24.86 1.32 28.00
CA ALA A 111 25.38 2.23 29.02
C ALA A 111 25.42 1.60 30.42
N THR A 112 24.40 0.81 30.78
CA THR A 112 24.36 0.09 32.06
C THR A 112 25.41 -1.01 32.15
N LEU A 113 25.65 -1.76 31.05
CA LEU A 113 26.72 -2.75 30.96
C LEU A 113 28.12 -2.12 31.11
N ARG A 114 28.36 -0.95 30.51
CA ARG A 114 29.65 -0.24 30.59
C ARG A 114 30.00 0.23 32.00
N ASN A 115 28.99 0.61 32.79
CA ASN A 115 29.18 1.16 34.13
C ASN A 115 29.05 0.11 35.26
N GLY A 116 28.93 -1.19 34.93
CA GLY A 116 28.78 -2.27 35.92
C GLY A 116 27.42 -2.27 36.64
N GLY A 117 26.39 -1.66 36.03
CA GLY A 117 25.03 -1.60 36.57
C GLY A 117 24.21 -2.86 36.29
N SER A 118 23.12 -3.06 37.05
CA SER A 118 22.23 -4.22 36.91
C SER A 118 21.31 -4.13 35.67
N VAL A 119 21.20 -5.24 34.92
CA VAL A 119 20.43 -5.36 33.67
C VAL A 119 18.97 -5.83 33.91
N VAL A 120 18.55 -5.94 35.18
CA VAL A 120 17.25 -6.50 35.57
C VAL A 120 16.07 -5.64 35.11
N LEU A 121 16.22 -4.32 35.18
CA LEU A 121 15.20 -3.35 34.75
C LEU A 121 14.91 -3.37 33.24
N PRO A 122 15.91 -3.37 32.34
CA PRO A 122 15.64 -3.47 30.91
C PRO A 122 14.97 -4.81 30.55
N LEU A 123 15.46 -5.95 31.05
CA LEU A 123 14.90 -7.27 30.70
C LEU A 123 13.41 -7.41 31.05
N ALA A 124 12.96 -6.82 32.16
CA ALA A 124 11.57 -6.88 32.61
C ALA A 124 10.58 -6.20 31.65
N LEU A 125 11.04 -5.29 30.79
CA LEU A 125 10.18 -4.55 29.84
C LEU A 125 10.07 -5.21 28.45
N LEU A 126 10.88 -6.23 28.18
CA LEU A 126 10.93 -6.94 26.89
C LEU A 126 9.59 -7.56 26.44
N PRO A 127 8.78 -8.20 27.32
CA PRO A 127 7.53 -8.84 26.91
C PRO A 127 6.45 -7.84 26.45
N ILE A 128 6.44 -6.64 27.07
CA ILE A 128 5.47 -5.58 26.79
C ILE A 128 5.72 -4.98 25.39
N LEU A 129 7.00 -4.96 24.96
CA LEU A 129 7.43 -4.47 23.66
C LEU A 129 7.13 -5.45 22.50
N LEU A 130 7.00 -6.75 22.77
CA LEU A 130 6.89 -7.80 21.75
C LEU A 130 5.45 -8.29 21.46
N SER A 131 4.43 -7.88 22.22
CA SER A 131 3.08 -8.49 22.15
C SER A 131 2.11 -7.99 21.06
N PHE A 132 2.52 -7.15 20.11
CA PHE A 132 1.60 -6.66 19.06
C PHE A 132 1.80 -7.36 17.71
N GLY A 133 1.21 -8.54 17.57
CA GLY A 133 1.14 -9.29 16.30
C GLY A 133 -0.26 -9.28 15.69
N ASN A 134 -0.37 -8.76 14.46
CA ASN A 134 -0.97 -9.43 13.29
C ASN A 134 -1.16 -8.42 12.13
N THR A 135 -0.50 -8.69 11.01
CA THR A 135 -0.74 -7.99 9.73
C THR A 135 -1.74 -8.79 8.90
N ALA A 136 -2.94 -8.25 8.75
CA ALA A 136 -3.95 -8.76 7.82
C ALA A 136 -3.48 -8.54 6.37
N THR A 137 -3.44 -9.60 5.57
CA THR A 137 -3.36 -9.53 4.11
C THR A 137 -4.65 -8.90 3.58
N LEU A 138 -4.54 -7.69 3.03
CA LEU A 138 -5.67 -6.84 2.67
C LEU A 138 -5.89 -6.91 1.16
N VAL A 139 -6.78 -7.80 0.72
CA VAL A 139 -7.37 -7.73 -0.62
C VAL A 139 -8.39 -6.59 -0.60
N ARG A 140 -8.18 -5.52 -1.39
CA ARG A 140 -9.15 -4.43 -1.50
C ARG A 140 -10.03 -4.63 -2.72
N ASN A 141 -11.32 -4.78 -2.48
CA ASN A 141 -12.37 -4.68 -3.51
C ASN A 141 -13.04 -3.32 -3.31
N ILE A 142 -12.99 -2.47 -4.33
CA ILE A 142 -13.57 -1.12 -4.28
C ILE A 142 -14.63 -1.02 -5.37
N ASP A 143 -15.87 -0.73 -4.98
CA ASP A 143 -17.00 -0.58 -5.89
C ASP A 143 -17.41 0.91 -5.96
N LEU A 144 -17.11 1.56 -7.08
CA LEU A 144 -17.43 2.98 -7.28
C LEU A 144 -18.80 3.19 -7.93
N THR A 145 -19.52 2.14 -8.30
CA THR A 145 -20.82 2.27 -8.98
C THR A 145 -21.91 2.88 -8.09
N THR A 146 -21.65 3.00 -6.78
CA THR A 146 -22.59 3.57 -5.80
C THR A 146 -22.20 5.00 -5.34
N SER A 147 -21.09 5.56 -5.83
CA SER A 147 -20.56 6.86 -5.38
C SER A 147 -21.17 8.08 -6.12
N LYS A 148 -22.45 8.02 -6.50
CA LYS A 148 -23.17 9.20 -7.01
C LYS A 148 -24.59 9.24 -6.46
N SER A 149 -24.72 9.75 -5.23
CA SER A 149 -25.93 10.45 -4.81
C SER A 149 -25.54 11.61 -3.90
N ILE A 150 -26.20 12.74 -4.14
CA ILE A 150 -26.07 14.08 -3.55
C ILE A 150 -25.16 15.00 -4.35
#